data_AF-A0A969CW25-F1
#
_entry.id   AF-A0A969CW25-F1
#
_cell.length_a   1.000
_cell.length_b   1.000
_cell.length_c   1.000
_cell.angle_alpha   90.00
_cell.angle_beta   90.00
_cell.angle_gamma   90.00
#
_symmetry.space_group_name_H-M   'P 1'
#
loop_
_entity.id
_entity.type
_entity.pdbx_description
1 polymer ?
#
loop_
_entity_poly.entity_id
_entity_poly.type
_entity_poly.pdbx_seq_one_letter_code
_entity_poly.pdbx_strand_id
1 'polypeptide(L)'
;MKILTIAPRGVGKTSCFASMYATLQEKQSLLDGTQNIWFESDEQTSKNLEGIFTNYIAKGLPVPGTNRLTDFNLILKQRQERQVIDLVKIEWTDTVGEETNYDINNSILFNQILKADACFIFTMALF
;
A
#
# COMPACT_ATOMS: atom_id res chain seq x y z
N MET A 1 -3.38 6.60 11.13
CA MET A 1 -2.73 5.29 11.30
C MET A 1 -1.51 5.28 10.40
N LYS A 2 -0.33 5.07 10.97
CA LYS A 2 0.95 4.99 10.25
C LYS A 2 1.28 3.54 9.98
N ILE A 3 1.36 3.17 8.72
CA ILE A 3 1.69 1.82 8.27
C ILE A 3 3.06 1.86 7.60
N LEU A 4 3.94 0.95 7.99
CA LEU A 4 5.27 0.81 7.39
C LEU A 4 5.39 -0.55 6.71
N THR A 5 5.72 -0.57 5.42
CA THR A 5 6.11 -1.82 4.75
C THR A 5 7.61 -1.93 4.73
N ILE A 6 8.13 -3.05 5.24
CA ILE A 6 9.56 -3.35 5.32
C ILE A 6 9.82 -4.65 4.60
N ALA A 7 10.72 -4.62 3.62
CA ALA A 7 11.17 -5.84 2.95
C ALA A 7 12.36 -5.62 2.02
N PRO A 8 13.12 -6.68 1.68
CA PRO A 8 14.15 -6.63 0.65
C PRO A 8 13.64 -6.16 -0.71
N ARG A 9 14.55 -5.75 -1.59
CA ARG A 9 14.21 -5.37 -2.98
C ARG A 9 13.66 -6.59 -3.72
N GLY A 10 12.61 -6.38 -4.53
CA GLY A 10 12.09 -7.41 -5.44
C GLY A 10 11.11 -8.43 -4.83
N VAL A 11 10.78 -8.35 -3.54
CA VAL A 11 9.85 -9.33 -2.90
C VAL A 11 8.36 -9.03 -3.11
N GLY A 12 8.02 -8.02 -3.93
CA GLY A 12 6.64 -7.74 -4.32
C GLY A 12 5.85 -6.80 -3.41
N LYS A 13 6.50 -5.91 -2.64
CA LYS A 13 5.83 -4.90 -1.79
C LYS A 13 4.84 -4.04 -2.58
N THR A 14 5.35 -3.37 -3.62
CA THR A 14 4.59 -2.45 -4.46
C THR A 14 3.48 -3.17 -5.21
N SER A 15 3.75 -4.37 -5.73
CA SER A 15 2.74 -5.16 -6.42
C SER A 15 1.63 -5.60 -5.48
N CYS A 16 1.96 -6.04 -4.26
CA CYS A 16 0.96 -6.39 -3.25
C CYS A 16 0.07 -5.18 -2.93
N PHE A 17 0.67 -4.03 -2.67
CA PHE A 17 -0.08 -2.81 -2.34
C PHE A 17 -0.97 -2.33 -3.51
N ALA A 18 -0.45 -2.26 -4.73
CA ALA A 18 -1.23 -1.89 -5.90
C ALA A 18 -2.38 -2.87 -6.18
N SER A 19 -2.18 -4.18 -5.97
CA SER A 19 -3.24 -5.19 -6.06
C SER A 19 -4.32 -5.00 -4.98
N MET A 20 -3.92 -4.72 -3.72
CA MET A 20 -4.86 -4.45 -2.63
C MET A 20 -5.71 -3.21 -2.94
N TYR A 21 -5.07 -2.14 -3.42
CA TYR A 21 -5.75 -0.92 -3.83
C TYR A 21 -6.76 -1.20 -4.94
N ALA A 22 -6.33 -1.83 -6.04
CA ALA A 22 -7.19 -2.16 -7.18
C ALA A 22 -8.38 -3.05 -6.78
N THR A 23 -8.15 -4.05 -5.93
CA THR A 23 -9.21 -4.97 -5.45
C THR A 23 -10.28 -4.23 -4.65
N LEU A 24 -9.88 -3.24 -3.83
CA LEU A 24 -10.82 -2.45 -3.05
C LEU A 24 -11.57 -1.43 -3.91
N GLN A 25 -10.95 -0.88 -4.95
CA GLN A 25 -11.65 -0.04 -5.92
C GLN A 25 -12.66 -0.83 -6.76
N GLU A 26 -12.34 -2.06 -7.17
CA GLU A 26 -13.28 -2.92 -7.90
C GLU A 26 -14.50 -3.30 -7.03
N LYS A 27 -14.29 -3.56 -5.74
CA LYS A 27 -15.41 -3.77 -4.80
C LYS A 27 -16.30 -2.55 -4.64
N GLN A 28 -15.77 -1.34 -4.86
CA GLN A 28 -16.58 -0.13 -4.89
C GLN A 28 -17.52 -0.10 -6.11
N SER A 29 -17.05 -0.57 -7.28
CA SER A 29 -17.79 -0.49 -8.55
C SER A 29 -18.82 -1.61 -8.73
N LEU A 30 -18.66 -2.75 -8.05
CA LEU A 30 -19.49 -3.95 -8.25
C LEU A 30 -20.74 -4.07 -7.35
N LEU A 31 -20.88 -3.27 -6.29
CA LEU A 31 -21.88 -3.52 -5.25
C LEU A 31 -22.94 -2.43 -5.11
N ASP A 32 -24.15 -2.73 -5.61
CA ASP A 32 -25.40 -2.00 -5.41
C ASP A 32 -26.00 -2.23 -4.01
N GLY A 33 -25.30 -1.79 -2.96
CA GLY A 33 -26.01 -1.30 -1.76
C GLY A 33 -25.88 -2.05 -0.43
N THR A 34 -24.88 -2.91 -0.19
CA THR A 34 -24.64 -3.41 1.19
C THR A 34 -23.17 -3.35 1.56
N GLN A 35 -22.79 -2.23 2.21
CA GLN A 35 -21.48 -1.97 2.82
C GLN A 35 -20.27 -2.04 1.86
N ASN A 36 -20.02 -0.95 1.13
CA ASN A 36 -18.83 -0.80 0.29
C ASN A 36 -17.71 -0.16 1.11
N ILE A 37 -16.52 -0.77 1.14
CA ILE A 37 -15.31 -0.22 1.73
C ILE A 37 -14.29 0.01 0.60
N TRP A 38 -13.69 1.19 0.54
CA TRP A 38 -12.68 1.54 -0.46
C TRP A 38 -11.64 2.51 0.08
N PHE A 39 -10.54 2.67 -0.65
CA PHE A 39 -9.56 3.71 -0.37
C PHE A 39 -9.86 4.96 -1.20
N GLU A 40 -9.86 6.12 -0.57
CA GLU A 40 -9.74 7.40 -1.25
C GLU A 40 -8.29 7.89 -1.10
N SER A 41 -7.69 8.37 -2.19
CA SER A 41 -6.34 8.94 -2.20
C SER A 41 -6.32 10.24 -3.00
N ASP A 42 -5.20 10.96 -2.96
CA ASP A 42 -4.98 12.03 -3.92
C ASP A 42 -4.87 11.46 -5.37
N GLU A 43 -5.07 12.34 -6.35
CA GLU A 43 -5.10 12.00 -7.77
C GLU A 43 -3.78 11.38 -8.25
N GLN A 44 -2.65 11.86 -7.74
CA GLN A 44 -1.33 11.37 -8.14
C GLN A 44 -1.12 9.95 -7.61
N THR A 45 -1.47 9.69 -6.35
CA THR A 45 -1.43 8.36 -5.74
C THR A 45 -2.33 7.39 -6.49
N SER A 46 -3.57 7.79 -6.82
CA SER A 46 -4.51 6.93 -7.56
C SER A 46 -3.95 6.58 -8.95
N LYS A 47 -3.51 7.59 -9.71
CA LYS A 47 -2.91 7.39 -11.03
C LYS A 47 -1.67 6.50 -11.00
N ASN A 48 -0.82 6.66 -9.98
CA ASN A 48 0.37 5.84 -9.83
C ASN A 48 0.00 4.36 -9.59
N LEU A 49 -0.93 4.09 -8.67
CA LEU A 49 -1.34 2.72 -8.33
C LEU A 49 -2.14 2.05 -9.44
N GLU A 50 -3.06 2.78 -10.09
CA GLU A 50 -3.80 2.31 -11.27
C GLU A 50 -2.86 2.04 -12.45
N GLY A 51 -1.86 2.90 -12.64
CA GLY A 51 -0.82 2.73 -13.65
C GLY A 51 0.02 1.48 -13.40
N ILE A 52 0.41 1.22 -12.15
CA ILE A 52 1.12 -0.01 -11.77
C ILE A 52 0.26 -1.24 -12.05
N PHE A 53 -1.01 -1.20 -11.65
CA PHE A 53 -1.93 -2.32 -11.87
C PHE A 53 -2.12 -2.60 -13.36
N THR A 54 -2.51 -1.58 -14.14
CA THR A 54 -2.87 -1.72 -15.56
C THR A 54 -1.67 -2.04 -16.45
N ASN A 55 -0.51 -1.43 -16.18
CA ASN A 55 0.66 -1.59 -17.04
C ASN A 55 1.49 -2.83 -16.71
N TYR A 56 1.39 -3.36 -15.48
CA TYR A 56 2.21 -4.48 -15.04
C TYR A 56 1.38 -5.65 -14.54
N ILE A 57 0.64 -5.47 -13.44
CA ILE A 57 -0.01 -6.56 -12.71
C ILE A 57 -1.06 -7.27 -13.56
N ALA A 58 -1.99 -6.51 -14.17
CA ALA A 58 -3.05 -7.06 -15.02
C ALA A 58 -2.52 -7.80 -16.26
N LYS A 59 -1.28 -7.51 -16.68
CA LYS A 59 -0.58 -8.14 -17.80
C LYS A 59 0.34 -9.29 -17.38
N GLY A 60 0.42 -9.60 -16.08
CA GLY A 60 1.35 -10.59 -15.54
C GLY A 60 2.82 -10.19 -15.66
N LEU A 61 3.12 -8.89 -15.79
CA LEU A 61 4.48 -8.37 -15.92
C LEU A 61 5.06 -8.00 -14.54
N PRO A 62 6.39 -8.11 -14.36
CA PRO A 62 7.04 -7.71 -13.12
C PRO A 62 6.93 -6.19 -12.89
N VAL A 63 6.52 -5.80 -11.68
CA VAL A 63 6.48 -4.38 -11.27
C VAL A 63 7.91 -3.88 -11.02
N PRO A 64 8.29 -2.69 -11.52
CA PRO A 64 9.59 -2.12 -11.22
C PRO A 64 9.78 -1.94 -9.71
N GLY A 65 10.95 -2.31 -9.20
CA GLY A 65 11.24 -2.19 -7.76
C GLY A 65 11.15 -0.75 -7.26
N THR A 66 10.69 -0.57 -6.02
CA THR A 66 10.67 0.71 -5.31
C THR A 66 12.09 1.28 -5.23
N ASN A 67 12.40 2.28 -6.07
CA ASN A 67 13.70 2.94 -6.10
C ASN A 67 13.77 4.16 -5.16
N ARG A 68 12.63 4.58 -4.58
CA ARG A 68 12.52 5.69 -3.63
C ARG A 68 11.42 5.39 -2.62
N LEU A 69 11.64 5.82 -1.37
CA LEU A 69 10.63 5.76 -0.32
C LEU A 69 9.36 6.44 -0.84
N THR A 70 8.24 5.72 -0.80
CA THR A 70 6.97 6.19 -1.32
C THR A 70 5.96 6.23 -0.19
N ASP A 71 5.48 7.44 0.10
CA ASP A 71 4.43 7.66 1.07
C ASP A 71 3.09 7.78 0.35
N PHE A 72 2.12 6.97 0.77
CA PHE A 72 0.76 6.99 0.26
C PHE A 72 -0.17 7.49 1.37
N ASN A 73 -0.89 8.58 1.10
CA ASN A 73 -1.90 9.11 2.00
C ASN A 73 -3.27 8.63 1.54
N LEU A 74 -3.89 7.77 2.33
CA LEU A 74 -5.17 7.15 2.00
C LEU A 74 -6.21 7.45 3.09
N ILE A 75 -7.47 7.44 2.71
CA ILE A 75 -8.61 7.43 3.62
C ILE A 75 -9.41 6.17 3.33
N LEU A 76 -9.50 5.27 4.30
CA LEU A 76 -10.42 4.14 4.20
C LEU A 76 -11.84 4.68 4.44
N LYS A 77 -12.69 4.58 3.42
CA LYS A 77 -14.08 5.01 3.49
C LYS A 77 -15.00 3.82 3.47
N GLN A 78 -16.16 3.98 4.10
CA GLN A 78 -17.25 3.02 4.03
C GLN A 78 -18.54 3.73 3.66
N ARG A 79 -19.34 3.11 2.79
CA ARG A 79 -20.74 3.49 2.59
C ARG A 79 -21.61 2.67 3.54
N GLN A 80 -22.26 3.34 4.48
CA GLN A 80 -23.30 2.77 5.33
C GLN A 80 -24.64 3.36 4.88
N GLU A 81 -25.52 2.52 4.33
CA GLU A 81 -26.78 2.93 3.72
C GLU A 81 -26.57 4.04 2.66
N ARG A 82 -26.99 5.28 2.96
CA ARG A 82 -26.86 6.45 2.07
C ARG A 82 -25.71 7.38 2.44
N GLN A 83 -24.99 7.11 3.53
CA GLN A 83 -23.91 7.98 4.02
C GLN A 83 -22.55 7.37 3.71
N VAL A 84 -21.59 8.24 3.41
CA VAL A 84 -20.17 7.88 3.30
C VAL A 84 -19.49 8.38 4.56
N ILE A 85 -18.81 7.47 5.25
CA ILE A 85 -18.06 7.76 6.46
C ILE A 85 -16.58 7.46 6.25
N ASP A 86 -15.74 8.28 6.85
CA ASP A 86 -14.29 8.06 6.92
C ASP A 86 -14.02 7.14 8.12
N LEU A 87 -13.50 5.95 7.86
CA LEU A 87 -13.16 4.99 8.91
C LEU A 87 -11.80 5.31 9.52
N VAL A 88 -10.78 5.52 8.67
CA VAL A 88 -9.41 5.78 9.12
C VAL A 88 -8.60 6.49 8.04
N LYS A 89 -7.77 7.45 8.47
CA LYS A 89 -6.71 8.03 7.66
C LYS A 89 -5.44 7.20 7.81
N ILE A 90 -4.85 6.80 6.70
CA ILE A 90 -3.68 5.94 6.62
C ILE A 90 -2.55 6.71 5.96
N GLU A 91 -1.42 6.79 6.65
CA GLU A 91 -0.13 7.20 6.09
C GLU A 91 0.67 5.91 5.90
N TRP A 92 0.82 5.47 4.65
CA TRP A 92 1.50 4.23 4.32
C TRP A 92 2.85 4.53 3.69
N THR A 93 3.94 4.15 4.37
CA THR A 93 5.30 4.25 3.85
C THR A 93 5.79 2.91 3.30
N ASP A 94 6.16 2.85 2.01
CA ASP A 94 6.89 1.73 1.41
C ASP A 94 8.40 2.02 1.42
N THR A 95 9.18 1.25 2.21
CA THR A 95 10.63 1.46 2.32
C THR A 95 11.38 0.92 1.10
N VAL A 96 12.48 1.57 0.74
CA VAL A 96 13.36 1.07 -0.32
C VAL A 96 13.98 -0.25 0.12
N GLY A 97 13.92 -1.27 -0.74
CA GLY A 97 14.36 -2.61 -0.37
C GLY A 97 15.87 -2.80 -0.22
N GLU A 98 16.66 -1.78 -0.55
CA GLU A 98 18.12 -1.73 -0.35
C GLU A 98 18.49 -1.14 1.01
N GLU A 99 17.58 -0.38 1.64
CA GLU A 99 17.75 0.15 2.99
C GLU A 99 17.50 -0.91 4.07
N THR A 100 17.08 -2.13 3.69
CA THR A 100 16.85 -3.25 4.61
C THR A 100 18.11 -4.07 4.90
N ASN A 101 19.31 -3.48 4.84
CA ASN A 101 20.32 -3.90 5.80
C ASN A 101 19.72 -3.52 7.17
N TYR A 102 19.09 -4.49 7.84
CA TYR A 102 18.44 -4.37 9.15
C TYR A 102 19.47 -4.09 10.26
N ASP A 103 20.39 -3.18 10.00
CA ASP A 103 21.32 -2.65 10.96
C ASP A 103 20.51 -1.84 11.96
N ILE A 104 20.52 -2.29 13.21
CA ILE A 104 19.87 -1.60 14.32
C ILE A 104 20.42 -0.18 14.52
N ASN A 105 21.59 0.12 13.96
CA ASN A 105 22.18 1.45 13.95
C ASN A 105 21.67 2.34 12.80
N ASN A 106 20.87 1.81 11.86
CA ASN A 106 20.14 2.62 10.89
C ASN A 106 19.02 3.37 11.60
N SER A 107 19.37 4.53 12.14
CA SER A 107 18.48 5.37 12.93
C SER A 107 17.23 5.81 12.16
N ILE A 108 17.26 5.87 10.83
CA ILE A 108 16.12 6.29 10.02
C ILE A 108 15.04 5.20 10.02
N LEU A 109 15.40 3.96 9.65
CA LEU A 109 14.45 2.85 9.61
C LEU A 109 13.90 2.55 11.02
N PHE A 110 14.77 2.54 12.04
CA PHE A 110 14.35 2.30 13.41
C PHE A 110 13.38 3.39 13.93
N ASN A 111 13.66 4.66 13.63
CA ASN A 111 12.75 5.75 13.97
C ASN A 111 11.41 5.65 13.24
N GLN A 112 11.37 5.13 12.01
CA GLN A 112 10.11 4.89 11.30
C GLN A 112 9.32 3.76 11.95
N ILE A 113 9.99 2.65 12.32
CA ILE A 113 9.36 1.52 13.03
C ILE A 113 8.74 2.00 14.35
N LEU A 114 9.47 2.77 15.15
CA LEU A 114 8.97 3.28 16.43
C LEU A 114 7.77 4.22 16.30
N LYS A 115 7.59 4.85 15.12
CA LYS A 115 6.48 5.76 14.84
C LYS A 115 5.31 5.07 14.13
N ALA A 116 5.47 3.81 13.72
CA ALA A 116 4.43 3.09 13.01
C ALA A 116 3.41 2.51 13.99
N ASP A 117 2.12 2.62 13.64
CA ASP A 117 1.04 1.94 14.35
C ASP A 117 0.96 0.46 13.93
N ALA A 118 1.42 0.13 12.72
CA ALA A 118 1.51 -1.23 12.21
C ALA A 118 2.65 -1.38 11.19
N CYS A 119 3.21 -2.59 11.09
CA CYS A 119 4.24 -2.93 10.11
C CYS A 119 3.83 -4.15 9.28
N PHE A 120 3.95 -4.05 7.96
CA PHE A 120 3.93 -5.20 7.06
C PHE A 120 5.36 -5.64 6.75
N ILE A 121 5.71 -6.86 7.13
CA ILE A 121 7.02 -7.43 6.86
C ILE A 121 6.87 -8.47 5.75
N PHE A 122 7.47 -8.20 4.59
CA PHE A 122 7.49 -9.18 3.50
C PHE A 122 8.82 -9.94 3.55
N THR A 123 8.72 -11.26 3.43
CA THR A 123 9.88 -12.15 3.38
C THR A 123 9.75 -13.03 2.14
N MET A 124 10.89 -13.47 1.58
CA MET A 124 10.83 -14.48 0.53
C MET A 124 10.46 -15.82 1.16
N ALA A 125 9.46 -16.49 0.58
CA ALA A 125 9.21 -17.88 0.88
C ALA A 125 10.35 -18.72 0.31
N LEU A 126 11.05 -19.45 1.17
CA LEU A 126 12.03 -20.45 0.76
C LEU A 126 11.24 -21.69 0.33
N PHE A 127 11.24 -21.99 -0.97
CA PHE A 127 10.71 -23.24 -1.54
C PHE A 127 11.88 -24.13 -1.99
#